data_AF-A0A6A9QKZ3-F1
#
_entry.id   AF-A0A6A9QKZ3-F1
#
_cell.length_a   1.000
_cell.length_b   1.000
_cell.length_c   1.000
_cell.angle_alpha   90.00
_cell.angle_beta   90.00
_cell.angle_gamma   90.00
#
_symmetry.space_group_name_H-M   'P 1'
#
loop_
_entity.id
_entity.type
_entity.pdbx_description
1 polymer ?
#
loop_
_entity_poly.entity_id
_entity_poly.type
_entity_poly.pdbx_seq_one_letter_code
_entity_poly.pdbx_strand_id
1 'polypeptide(L)'
;MESQVKKYDGKENLDEEKQEDFFPEDLLRLTSLTDVAKDVRNSLYGAEGKLVNGDKVLLILTDGLGWNLFKETGIEGCQKIRSVFPTITITAITTLITAESPGEHGILGWKIYDKRKGRIVDLLSSLRRDENIDFDMPSSFLRRNESIFVTPFAGSSKLLLSKLTGAEVRNYYTPYDSLSTLMSSLKGKRFSLFYIPYVDTVSHHYGPSSLETAEAVREVSKIVKKAVDIGKSQGFTVVIT
;
A
#
# COMPACT_ATOMS: atom_id res chain seq x y z
N MET A 1 17.85 -49.94 -30.21
CA MET A 1 16.95 -48.85 -29.77
C MET A 1 17.70 -48.09 -28.69
N GLU A 2 18.54 -47.14 -29.11
CA GLU A 2 19.35 -46.30 -28.23
C GLU A 2 18.47 -45.16 -27.70
N SER A 3 18.29 -45.07 -26.39
CA SER A 3 17.67 -43.92 -25.74
C SER A 3 18.75 -42.88 -25.45
N GLN A 4 18.77 -41.81 -26.25
CA GLN A 4 19.59 -40.63 -25.95
C GLN A 4 19.00 -39.88 -24.75
N VAL A 5 19.64 -40.04 -23.60
CA VAL A 5 19.48 -39.17 -22.44
C VAL A 5 20.20 -37.86 -22.76
N LYS A 6 19.45 -36.80 -23.10
CA LYS A 6 19.99 -35.44 -23.15
C LYS A 6 20.38 -35.02 -21.74
N LYS A 7 21.69 -34.98 -21.46
CA LYS A 7 22.25 -34.24 -20.33
C LYS A 7 21.97 -32.76 -20.55
N TYR A 8 21.21 -32.15 -19.64
CA TYR A 8 21.11 -30.70 -19.53
C TYR A 8 22.45 -30.21 -18.96
N ASP A 9 23.23 -29.52 -19.78
CA ASP A 9 24.49 -28.92 -19.37
C ASP A 9 24.18 -27.54 -18.75
N GLY A 10 24.34 -27.46 -17.43
CA GLY A 10 24.02 -26.29 -16.61
C GLY A 10 25.08 -25.21 -16.73
N LYS A 11 25.09 -24.50 -17.86
CA LYS A 11 25.74 -23.19 -18.01
C LYS A 11 24.85 -22.27 -18.84
N GLU A 12 23.73 -21.87 -18.26
CA GLU A 12 23.10 -20.62 -18.68
C GLU A 12 23.86 -19.47 -18.05
N ASN A 13 24.25 -18.52 -18.89
CA ASN A 13 24.88 -17.27 -18.53
C ASN A 13 24.05 -16.61 -17.42
N LEU A 14 24.62 -16.53 -16.22
CA LEU A 14 24.26 -15.49 -15.28
C LEU A 14 24.72 -14.20 -15.92
N ASP A 15 23.82 -13.56 -16.66
CA ASP A 15 23.97 -12.15 -16.99
C ASP A 15 24.08 -11.43 -15.65
N GLU A 16 25.31 -11.04 -15.30
CA GLU A 16 25.58 -10.10 -14.22
C GLU A 16 24.86 -8.80 -14.60
N GLU A 17 23.58 -8.68 -14.21
CA GLU A 17 22.89 -7.40 -14.14
C GLU A 17 23.80 -6.51 -13.28
N LYS A 18 24.48 -5.58 -13.93
CA LYS A 18 25.24 -4.52 -13.26
C LYS A 18 24.29 -3.89 -12.26
N GLN A 19 24.52 -4.18 -10.98
CA GLN A 19 23.92 -3.46 -9.88
C GLN A 19 24.45 -2.04 -10.03
N GLU A 20 23.66 -1.14 -10.63
CA GLU A 20 24.02 0.27 -10.65
C GLU A 20 24.19 0.70 -9.20
N ASP A 21 25.41 1.11 -8.83
CA ASP A 21 25.74 1.61 -7.50
C ASP A 21 24.91 2.85 -7.22
N PHE A 22 23.75 2.65 -6.58
CA PHE A 22 22.82 3.69 -6.24
C PHE A 22 23.24 4.31 -4.90
N PHE A 23 23.74 5.54 -4.92
CA PHE A 23 24.22 6.19 -3.70
C PHE A 23 23.05 6.54 -2.76
N PRO A 24 23.23 6.47 -1.43
CA PRO A 24 22.18 6.81 -0.46
C PRO A 24 21.58 8.21 -0.65
N GLU A 25 22.37 9.17 -1.14
CA GLU A 25 21.92 10.54 -1.42
C GLU A 25 20.91 10.59 -2.59
N ASP A 26 21.05 9.73 -3.58
CA ASP A 26 20.10 9.65 -4.70
C ASP A 26 18.75 9.08 -4.26
N LEU A 27 18.75 8.23 -3.20
CA LEU A 27 17.53 7.71 -2.61
C LEU A 27 16.74 8.80 -1.86
N LEU A 28 17.43 9.79 -1.28
CA LEU A 28 16.81 10.92 -0.60
C LEU A 28 16.15 11.91 -1.58
N ARG A 29 16.57 11.93 -2.85
CA ARG A 29 15.98 12.76 -3.90
C ARG A 29 14.73 12.16 -4.54
N LEU A 30 14.49 10.86 -4.36
CA LEU A 30 13.28 10.22 -4.85
C LEU A 30 12.06 10.74 -4.10
N THR A 31 10.96 10.89 -4.84
CA THR A 31 9.61 11.06 -4.30
C THR A 31 9.36 10.02 -3.22
N SER A 32 8.99 10.45 -2.02
CA SER A 32 8.65 9.55 -0.94
C SER A 32 7.16 9.26 -0.85
N LEU A 33 6.79 8.18 -0.16
CA LEU A 33 5.39 7.88 0.17
C LEU A 33 4.73 9.03 0.96
N THR A 34 5.52 9.75 1.78
CA THR A 34 5.06 10.94 2.49
C THR A 34 4.76 12.09 1.53
N ASP A 35 5.53 12.25 0.46
CA ASP A 35 5.26 13.27 -0.57
C ASP A 35 3.99 12.93 -1.36
N VAL A 36 3.78 11.64 -1.68
CA VAL A 36 2.53 11.16 -2.27
C VAL A 36 1.34 11.47 -1.36
N ALA A 37 1.45 11.18 -0.06
CA ALA A 37 0.40 11.46 0.92
C ALA A 37 0.07 12.96 1.03
N LYS A 38 1.11 13.82 1.01
CA LYS A 38 0.96 15.28 1.01
C LYS A 38 0.27 15.79 -0.25
N ASP A 39 0.62 15.25 -1.42
CA ASP A 39 -0.02 15.62 -2.68
C ASP A 39 -1.46 15.16 -2.75
N VAL A 40 -1.77 13.94 -2.28
CA VAL A 40 -3.16 13.46 -2.15
C VAL A 40 -3.98 14.39 -1.25
N ARG A 41 -3.44 14.78 -0.08
CA ARG A 41 -4.07 15.76 0.80
C ARG A 41 -4.32 17.06 0.04
N ASN A 42 -3.27 17.66 -0.52
CA ASN A 42 -3.37 18.96 -1.21
C ASN A 42 -4.45 18.93 -2.31
N SER A 43 -4.45 17.87 -3.12
CA SER A 43 -5.44 17.63 -4.19
C SER A 43 -6.88 17.63 -3.67
N LEU A 44 -7.16 16.91 -2.57
CA LEU A 44 -8.51 16.84 -1.98
C LEU A 44 -9.00 18.18 -1.42
N TYR A 45 -8.07 19.05 -1.00
CA TYR A 45 -8.34 20.39 -0.51
C TYR A 45 -8.23 21.48 -1.60
N GLY A 46 -8.13 21.09 -2.87
CA GLY A 46 -8.17 22.01 -4.02
C GLY A 46 -6.86 22.73 -4.31
N ALA A 47 -5.75 22.33 -3.69
CA ALA A 47 -4.42 22.80 -4.05
C ALA A 47 -3.83 21.91 -5.15
N GLU A 48 -3.11 22.52 -6.10
CA GLU A 48 -2.40 21.77 -7.13
C GLU A 48 -1.24 20.96 -6.51
N GLY A 49 -1.19 19.67 -6.87
CA GLY A 49 -0.12 18.75 -6.50
C GLY A 49 0.84 18.54 -7.65
N LYS A 50 2.06 18.12 -7.34
CA LYS A 50 3.04 17.75 -8.38
C LYS A 50 2.71 16.39 -9.01
N LEU A 51 2.14 15.49 -8.21
CA LEU A 51 1.91 14.09 -8.54
C LEU A 51 0.43 13.78 -8.74
N VAL A 52 -0.43 14.40 -7.94
CA VAL A 52 -1.86 14.08 -7.86
C VAL A 52 -2.64 15.38 -8.03
N ASN A 53 -3.53 15.40 -9.03
CA ASN A 53 -4.42 16.53 -9.29
C ASN A 53 -5.84 16.00 -9.50
N GLY A 54 -6.82 16.63 -8.86
CA GLY A 54 -8.22 16.23 -8.92
C GLY A 54 -8.93 16.31 -7.56
N ASP A 55 -10.25 16.41 -7.60
CA ASP A 55 -11.06 16.61 -6.40
C ASP A 55 -11.58 15.28 -5.82
N LYS A 56 -11.37 14.17 -6.55
CA LYS A 56 -11.60 12.80 -6.11
C LYS A 56 -10.35 11.94 -6.32
N VAL A 57 -9.93 11.21 -5.30
CA VAL A 57 -8.71 10.38 -5.34
C VAL A 57 -9.03 8.94 -4.95
N LEU A 58 -8.67 8.00 -5.83
CA LEU A 58 -8.63 6.57 -5.55
C LEU A 58 -7.17 6.17 -5.37
N LEU A 59 -6.78 5.87 -4.14
CA LEU A 59 -5.46 5.35 -3.82
C LEU A 59 -5.54 3.81 -3.78
N ILE A 60 -4.80 3.15 -4.66
CA ILE A 60 -4.66 1.69 -4.71
C ILE A 60 -3.34 1.34 -4.05
N LEU A 61 -3.41 0.66 -2.91
CA LEU A 61 -2.24 0.22 -2.15
C LEU A 61 -2.03 -1.29 -2.34
N THR A 62 -0.96 -1.65 -3.04
CA THR A 62 -0.51 -3.03 -3.20
C THR A 62 0.57 -3.36 -2.18
N ASP A 63 0.19 -4.09 -1.13
CA ASP A 63 1.12 -4.41 -0.04
C ASP A 63 2.26 -5.29 -0.53
N GLY A 64 3.49 -4.97 -0.11
CA GLY A 64 4.68 -5.73 -0.48
C GLY A 64 5.14 -5.61 -1.93
N LEU A 65 4.51 -4.78 -2.78
CA LEU A 65 4.93 -4.59 -4.17
C LEU A 65 6.15 -3.64 -4.26
N GLY A 66 7.33 -4.16 -3.94
CA GLY A 66 8.59 -3.45 -4.09
C GLY A 66 8.99 -3.22 -5.57
N TRP A 67 9.87 -2.25 -5.83
CA TRP A 67 10.29 -1.87 -7.20
C TRP A 67 10.85 -3.03 -8.02
N ASN A 68 11.54 -3.98 -7.39
CA ASN A 68 12.08 -5.14 -8.10
C ASN A 68 10.97 -6.08 -8.58
N LEU A 69 9.96 -6.33 -7.73
CA LEU A 69 8.78 -7.11 -8.09
C LEU A 69 7.89 -6.36 -9.09
N PHE A 70 7.85 -5.03 -9.01
CA PHE A 70 7.08 -4.20 -9.94
C PHE A 70 7.46 -4.45 -11.41
N LYS A 71 8.72 -4.79 -11.70
CA LYS A 71 9.17 -5.11 -13.08
C LYS A 71 8.36 -6.27 -13.70
N GLU A 72 7.81 -7.17 -12.89
CA GLU A 72 7.03 -8.32 -13.36
C GLU A 72 5.56 -7.98 -13.70
N THR A 73 5.10 -6.78 -13.33
CA THR A 73 3.71 -6.35 -13.54
C THR A 73 3.39 -6.04 -15.01
N GLY A 74 4.41 -5.66 -15.78
CA GLY A 74 4.26 -5.11 -17.14
C GLY A 74 3.42 -3.83 -17.17
N ILE A 75 3.39 -3.06 -16.07
CA ILE A 75 2.76 -1.74 -16.02
C ILE A 75 3.81 -0.68 -16.39
N GLU A 76 3.50 0.15 -17.38
CA GLU A 76 4.36 1.25 -17.83
C GLU A 76 3.90 2.60 -17.27
N GLY A 77 4.78 3.60 -17.32
CA GLY A 77 4.45 4.98 -16.90
C GLY A 77 4.42 5.18 -15.38
N CYS A 78 5.01 4.27 -14.60
CA CYS A 78 5.18 4.42 -13.15
C CYS A 78 6.57 4.95 -12.80
N GLN A 79 6.66 5.62 -11.65
CA GLN A 79 7.93 6.10 -11.09
C GLN A 79 8.30 5.31 -9.84
N LYS A 80 9.59 5.12 -9.61
CA LYS A 80 10.10 4.55 -8.36
C LYS A 80 9.91 5.57 -7.23
N ILE A 81 9.22 5.16 -6.17
CA ILE A 81 9.08 5.96 -4.95
C ILE A 81 9.86 5.33 -3.79
N ARG A 82 10.23 6.15 -2.82
CA ARG A 82 10.83 5.72 -1.56
C ARG A 82 9.74 5.49 -0.51
N SER A 83 9.72 4.31 0.10
CA SER A 83 8.83 4.03 1.24
C SER A 83 9.27 4.79 2.50
N VAL A 84 8.46 4.68 3.56
CA VAL A 84 8.78 5.22 4.88
C VAL A 84 9.62 4.25 5.70
N PHE A 85 10.28 4.74 6.75
CA PHE A 85 10.99 3.89 7.71
C PHE A 85 10.35 4.00 9.11
N PRO A 86 9.96 2.88 9.76
CA PRO A 86 10.09 1.49 9.29
C PRO A 86 9.14 1.15 8.12
N THR A 87 9.62 0.30 7.19
CA THR A 87 8.88 -0.14 6.00
C THR A 87 7.87 -1.25 6.34
N ILE A 88 6.89 -0.94 7.19
CA ILE A 88 5.83 -1.87 7.61
C ILE A 88 4.45 -1.28 7.32
N THR A 89 3.49 -2.16 7.00
CA THR A 89 2.15 -1.79 6.52
C THR A 89 1.46 -0.76 7.41
N ILE A 90 1.47 -0.94 8.73
CA ILE A 90 0.80 -0.02 9.66
C ILE A 90 1.40 1.39 9.61
N THR A 91 2.72 1.50 9.46
CA THR A 91 3.43 2.78 9.42
C THR A 91 3.14 3.47 8.08
N ALA A 92 3.28 2.74 6.97
CA ALA A 92 3.01 3.25 5.63
C ALA A 92 1.55 3.72 5.46
N ILE A 93 0.58 2.92 5.91
CA ILE A 93 -0.84 3.31 5.89
C ILE A 93 -1.07 4.55 6.74
N THR A 94 -0.47 4.65 7.93
CA THR A 94 -0.61 5.84 8.79
C THR A 94 -0.07 7.08 8.08
N THR A 95 1.11 7.01 7.45
CA THR A 95 1.65 8.09 6.63
C THR A 95 0.66 8.51 5.53
N LEU A 96 0.08 7.54 4.81
CA LEU A 96 -0.85 7.82 3.70
C LEU A 96 -2.12 8.56 4.12
N ILE A 97 -2.62 8.35 5.34
CA ILE A 97 -3.87 8.97 5.84
C ILE A 97 -3.64 10.22 6.70
N THR A 98 -2.42 10.45 7.19
CA THR A 98 -2.05 11.62 8.01
C THR A 98 -1.28 12.65 7.20
N ALA A 99 -0.63 12.24 6.10
CA ALA A 99 0.35 13.04 5.36
C ALA A 99 1.56 13.48 6.22
N GLU A 100 1.80 12.77 7.31
CA GLU A 100 2.90 12.95 8.24
C GLU A 100 3.94 11.83 8.05
N SER A 101 5.20 12.13 8.31
CA SER A 101 6.26 11.11 8.37
C SER A 101 6.13 10.25 9.64
N PRO A 102 6.77 9.06 9.71
CA PRO A 102 6.72 8.22 10.90
C PRO A 102 7.20 8.89 12.18
N GLY A 103 8.17 9.80 12.08
CA GLY A 103 8.66 10.58 13.22
C GLY A 103 7.66 11.63 13.73
N GLU A 104 6.72 12.06 12.89
CA GLU A 104 5.66 13.02 13.23
C GLU A 104 4.44 12.30 13.79
N HIS A 105 3.91 11.29 13.08
CA HIS A 105 2.69 10.60 13.51
C HIS A 105 2.89 9.55 14.61
N GLY A 106 4.13 9.15 14.90
CA GLY A 106 4.50 8.29 16.05
C GLY A 106 4.11 6.81 15.95
N ILE A 107 3.23 6.43 15.02
CA ILE A 107 2.89 5.02 14.73
C ILE A 107 4.04 4.29 14.01
N LEU A 108 4.98 3.73 14.79
CA LEU A 108 6.15 3.00 14.28
C LEU A 108 5.97 1.47 14.26
N GLY A 109 4.77 0.97 14.53
CA GLY A 109 4.46 -0.46 14.66
C GLY A 109 3.22 -0.70 15.53
N TRP A 110 2.85 -1.97 15.71
CA TRP A 110 1.74 -2.35 16.60
C TRP A 110 2.10 -2.20 18.08
N LYS A 111 3.38 -2.31 18.43
CA LYS A 111 3.90 -2.11 19.78
C LYS A 111 4.80 -0.87 19.77
N ILE A 112 4.38 0.16 20.50
CA ILE A 112 5.07 1.45 20.53
C ILE A 112 5.49 1.76 21.95
N TYR A 113 6.74 2.17 22.14
CA TYR A 113 7.17 2.68 23.44
C TYR A 113 6.77 4.16 23.58
N ASP A 114 5.80 4.44 24.43
CA ASP A 114 5.42 5.81 24.79
C ASP A 114 6.36 6.33 25.88
N LYS A 115 7.33 7.15 25.45
CA LYS A 115 8.33 7.76 26.35
C LYS A 115 7.70 8.62 27.45
N ARG A 116 6.55 9.25 27.19
CA ARG A 116 5.91 10.15 28.17
C ARG A 116 5.29 9.37 29.32
N LYS A 117 4.81 8.15 29.04
CA LYS A 117 4.17 7.26 30.02
C LYS A 117 5.10 6.13 30.48
N GLY A 118 6.30 6.03 29.93
CA GLY A 118 7.30 5.03 30.29
C GLY A 118 6.87 3.58 30.04
N ARG A 119 6.01 3.32 29.05
CA ARG A 119 5.41 1.99 28.82
C ARG A 119 5.27 1.64 27.35
N ILE A 120 5.11 0.35 27.06
CA ILE A 120 4.74 -0.14 25.72
C ILE A 120 3.21 -0.10 25.58
N VAL A 121 2.74 0.52 24.51
CA VAL A 121 1.36 0.49 24.05
C VAL A 121 1.23 -0.59 22.97
N ASP A 122 0.33 -1.55 23.18
CA ASP A 122 -0.03 -2.55 22.17
C ASP A 122 -1.32 -2.11 21.45
N LEU A 123 -1.15 -1.36 20.36
CA LEU A 123 -2.25 -0.80 19.58
C LEU A 123 -3.15 -1.91 19.03
N LEU A 124 -2.57 -3.04 18.59
CA LEU A 124 -3.33 -4.10 17.96
C LEU A 124 -4.31 -4.74 18.96
N SER A 125 -3.80 -5.06 20.15
CA SER A 125 -4.59 -5.67 21.20
C SER A 125 -5.70 -4.73 21.66
N SER A 126 -5.39 -3.45 21.89
CA SER A 126 -6.40 -2.47 22.29
C SER A 126 -7.47 -2.24 21.21
N LEU A 127 -7.09 -2.18 19.93
CA LEU A 127 -8.05 -2.06 18.82
C LEU A 127 -8.95 -3.30 18.69
N ARG A 128 -8.42 -4.50 18.92
CA ARG A 128 -9.21 -5.75 18.86
C ARG A 128 -10.22 -5.87 20.00
N ARG A 129 -9.92 -5.27 21.15
CA ARG A 129 -10.78 -5.27 22.34
C ARG A 129 -11.68 -4.05 22.44
N ASP A 130 -11.58 -3.12 21.49
CA ASP A 130 -12.23 -1.81 21.52
C ASP A 130 -11.94 -1.05 22.84
N GLU A 131 -10.72 -1.17 23.34
CA GLU A 131 -10.27 -0.47 24.53
C GLU A 131 -9.97 1.00 24.20
N ASN A 132 -10.13 1.87 25.20
CA ASN A 132 -9.61 3.22 25.11
C ASN A 132 -8.08 3.16 25.01
N ILE A 133 -7.57 3.52 23.83
CA ILE A 133 -6.15 3.59 23.58
C ILE A 133 -5.62 4.82 24.30
N ASP A 134 -4.95 4.61 25.42
CA ASP A 134 -4.29 5.67 26.17
C ASP A 134 -2.93 6.00 25.51
N PHE A 135 -3.00 6.46 24.26
CA PHE A 135 -1.94 6.90 23.36
C PHE A 135 -2.52 8.01 22.45
N ASP A 136 -1.73 9.06 22.20
CA ASP A 136 -2.17 10.15 21.34
C ASP A 136 -2.13 9.70 19.88
N MET A 137 -3.29 9.29 19.37
CA MET A 137 -3.42 8.87 17.99
C MET A 137 -3.27 10.09 17.05
N PRO A 138 -2.53 9.96 15.94
CA PRO A 138 -2.40 11.04 14.97
C PRO A 138 -3.73 11.36 14.30
N SER A 139 -3.88 12.59 13.81
CA SER A 139 -5.10 13.02 13.13
C SER A 139 -5.02 12.74 11.63
N SER A 140 -6.09 12.19 11.06
CA SER A 140 -6.19 12.07 9.60
C SER A 140 -6.58 13.41 8.95
N PHE A 141 -6.04 13.70 7.77
CA PHE A 141 -6.50 14.83 6.94
C PHE A 141 -7.81 14.52 6.21
N LEU A 142 -8.30 13.29 6.26
CA LEU A 142 -9.45 12.83 5.49
C LEU A 142 -10.77 13.25 6.13
N ARG A 143 -11.73 13.66 5.30
CA ARG A 143 -13.09 13.94 5.76
C ARG A 143 -13.88 12.63 5.86
N ARG A 144 -14.30 12.29 7.08
CA ARG A 144 -15.04 11.07 7.42
C ARG A 144 -16.13 10.68 6.41
N ASN A 145 -17.05 11.61 6.12
CA ASN A 145 -18.23 11.32 5.29
C ASN A 145 -17.92 11.27 3.79
N GLU A 146 -16.77 11.80 3.38
CA GLU A 146 -16.32 11.83 1.98
C GLU A 146 -15.32 10.70 1.67
N SER A 147 -14.98 9.89 2.67
CA SER A 147 -13.93 8.87 2.57
C SER A 147 -14.52 7.46 2.74
N ILE A 148 -13.91 6.49 2.07
CA ILE A 148 -14.19 5.07 2.26
C ILE A 148 -12.90 4.26 2.16
N PHE A 149 -12.83 3.16 2.92
CA PHE A 149 -11.71 2.23 2.87
C PHE A 149 -12.23 0.88 2.39
N VAL A 150 -11.66 0.36 1.30
CA VAL A 150 -12.00 -0.95 0.76
C VAL A 150 -10.86 -1.90 1.07
N THR A 151 -11.08 -2.83 2.00
CA THR A 151 -10.03 -3.68 2.58
C THR A 151 -10.42 -5.16 2.55
N PRO A 152 -9.47 -6.11 2.65
CA PRO A 152 -9.82 -7.50 2.93
C PRO A 152 -10.55 -7.62 4.27
N PHE A 153 -11.45 -8.58 4.37
CA PHE A 153 -12.12 -8.92 5.62
C PHE A 153 -11.14 -9.43 6.66
N ALA A 154 -10.13 -10.19 6.24
CA ALA A 154 -9.02 -10.60 7.09
C ALA A 154 -8.02 -9.45 7.27
N GLY A 155 -7.40 -9.36 8.45
CA GLY A 155 -6.36 -8.37 8.74
C GLY A 155 -6.79 -7.27 9.71
N SER A 156 -5.79 -6.58 10.25
CA SER A 156 -5.97 -5.65 11.37
C SER A 156 -5.94 -4.17 10.94
N SER A 157 -5.48 -3.87 9.73
CA SER A 157 -5.38 -2.51 9.19
C SER A 157 -6.73 -1.79 9.17
N LYS A 158 -7.83 -2.51 8.94
CA LYS A 158 -9.21 -1.96 9.01
C LYS A 158 -9.57 -1.35 10.36
N LEU A 159 -9.06 -1.93 11.45
CA LEU A 159 -9.34 -1.43 12.81
C LEU A 159 -8.65 -0.08 13.02
N LEU A 160 -7.39 0.01 12.56
CA LEU A 160 -6.64 1.25 12.60
C LEU A 160 -7.29 2.33 11.73
N LEU A 161 -7.65 2.00 10.49
CA LEU A 161 -8.29 2.92 9.55
C LEU A 161 -9.59 3.48 10.11
N SER A 162 -10.44 2.61 10.66
CA SER A 162 -11.68 3.00 11.34
C SER A 162 -11.39 3.94 12.52
N LYS A 163 -10.42 3.60 13.38
CA LYS A 163 -10.08 4.40 14.57
C LYS A 163 -9.51 5.78 14.20
N LEU A 164 -8.62 5.86 13.21
CA LEU A 164 -7.92 7.09 12.83
C LEU A 164 -8.76 8.06 12.01
N THR A 165 -9.71 7.54 11.21
CA THR A 165 -10.46 8.37 10.26
C THR A 165 -11.93 8.50 10.61
N GLY A 166 -12.47 7.55 11.39
CA GLY A 166 -13.90 7.38 11.61
C GLY A 166 -14.70 7.03 10.35
N ALA A 167 -14.04 6.91 9.19
CA ALA A 167 -14.69 6.71 7.91
C ALA A 167 -15.22 5.28 7.77
N GLU A 168 -16.08 5.10 6.79
CA GLU A 168 -16.64 3.79 6.46
C GLU A 168 -15.54 2.84 5.98
N VAL A 169 -15.53 1.61 6.49
CA VAL A 169 -14.68 0.53 6.00
C VAL A 169 -15.56 -0.56 5.42
N ARG A 170 -15.37 -0.86 4.14
CA ARG A 170 -16.06 -1.93 3.43
C ARG A 170 -15.10 -3.08 3.14
N ASN A 171 -15.52 -4.29 3.48
CA ASN A 171 -14.69 -5.45 3.34
C ASN A 171 -15.04 -6.25 2.08
N TYR A 172 -14.03 -6.76 1.40
CA TYR A 172 -14.15 -7.86 0.44
C TYR A 172 -13.58 -9.15 1.07
N TYR A 173 -13.97 -10.32 0.59
CA TYR A 173 -13.56 -11.60 1.16
C TYR A 173 -12.40 -12.26 0.41
N THR A 174 -12.35 -12.07 -0.91
CA THR A 174 -11.41 -12.71 -1.82
C THR A 174 -10.92 -11.70 -2.87
N PRO A 175 -9.87 -12.02 -3.66
CA PRO A 175 -9.50 -11.19 -4.79
C PRO A 175 -10.65 -11.04 -5.81
N TYR A 176 -11.53 -12.05 -5.91
CA TYR A 176 -12.56 -12.14 -6.94
C TYR A 176 -13.75 -11.19 -6.72
N ASP A 177 -14.13 -10.90 -5.47
CA ASP A 177 -15.16 -9.93 -5.11
C ASP A 177 -14.62 -8.53 -4.77
N SER A 178 -13.30 -8.36 -4.78
CA SER A 178 -12.65 -7.09 -4.44
C SER A 178 -13.06 -5.94 -5.37
N LEU A 179 -13.18 -6.20 -6.68
CA LEU A 179 -13.53 -5.19 -7.69
C LEU A 179 -15.00 -4.79 -7.65
N SER A 180 -15.92 -5.72 -7.41
CA SER A 180 -17.35 -5.41 -7.24
C SER A 180 -17.59 -4.62 -5.96
N THR A 181 -16.87 -4.98 -4.88
CA THR A 181 -16.84 -4.23 -3.64
C THR A 181 -16.31 -2.82 -3.87
N LEU A 182 -15.19 -2.66 -4.57
CA LEU A 182 -14.65 -1.34 -4.93
C LEU A 182 -15.65 -0.51 -5.72
N MET A 183 -16.17 -1.05 -6.82
CA MET A 183 -17.08 -0.35 -7.73
C MET A 183 -18.30 0.22 -7.00
N SER A 184 -18.91 -0.56 -6.10
CA SER A 184 -20.08 -0.15 -5.32
C SER A 184 -19.76 0.82 -4.17
N SER A 185 -18.49 0.99 -3.80
CA SER A 185 -18.03 1.80 -2.67
C SER A 185 -17.71 3.25 -3.05
N LEU A 186 -17.35 3.50 -4.31
CA LEU A 186 -16.90 4.82 -4.76
C LEU A 186 -18.02 5.87 -4.86
N LYS A 187 -19.28 5.44 -4.91
CA LYS A 187 -20.43 6.34 -5.12
C LYS A 187 -20.54 7.37 -4.00
N GLY A 188 -20.49 8.65 -4.38
CA GLY A 188 -20.63 9.78 -3.46
C GLY A 188 -19.40 10.05 -2.58
N LYS A 189 -18.30 9.34 -2.80
CA LYS A 189 -17.04 9.54 -2.06
C LYS A 189 -16.09 10.43 -2.87
N ARG A 190 -15.21 11.14 -2.17
CA ARG A 190 -14.11 11.92 -2.73
C ARG A 190 -12.75 11.26 -2.48
N PHE A 191 -12.64 10.44 -1.46
CA PHE A 191 -11.45 9.63 -1.23
C PHE A 191 -11.80 8.16 -1.07
N SER A 192 -11.01 7.29 -1.69
CA SER A 192 -11.03 5.86 -1.42
C SER A 192 -9.62 5.30 -1.33
N LEU A 193 -9.34 4.49 -0.31
CA LEU A 193 -8.17 3.62 -0.27
C LEU A 193 -8.62 2.18 -0.57
N PHE A 194 -8.09 1.60 -1.64
CA PHE A 194 -8.28 0.19 -1.99
C PHE A 194 -7.00 -0.58 -1.64
N TYR A 195 -7.06 -1.38 -0.58
CA TYR A 195 -5.89 -2.09 -0.04
C TYR A 195 -5.89 -3.55 -0.49
N ILE A 196 -4.80 -3.99 -1.12
CA ILE A 196 -4.62 -5.32 -1.70
C ILE A 196 -3.38 -5.99 -1.06
N PRO A 197 -3.54 -7.01 -0.19
CA PRO A 197 -2.44 -7.54 0.65
C PRO A 197 -1.66 -8.71 0.03
N TYR A 198 -2.01 -9.16 -1.18
CA TYR A 198 -1.69 -10.52 -1.62
C TYR A 198 -0.22 -10.74 -1.97
N VAL A 199 0.46 -9.74 -2.54
CA VAL A 199 1.90 -9.86 -2.86
C VAL A 199 2.70 -10.03 -1.57
N ASP A 200 2.48 -9.16 -0.59
CA ASP A 200 3.07 -9.28 0.75
C ASP A 200 2.80 -10.64 1.39
N THR A 201 1.54 -11.08 1.38
CA THR A 201 1.14 -12.36 1.98
C THR A 201 1.89 -13.55 1.39
N VAL A 202 1.97 -13.62 0.05
CA VAL A 202 2.66 -14.72 -0.65
C VAL A 202 4.16 -14.61 -0.48
N SER A 203 4.73 -13.42 -0.62
CA SER A 203 6.16 -13.15 -0.45
C SER A 203 6.63 -13.44 0.98
N HIS A 204 5.79 -13.24 1.99
CA HIS A 204 6.11 -13.60 3.37
C HIS A 204 6.27 -15.11 3.57
N HIS A 205 5.54 -15.91 2.80
CA HIS A 205 5.56 -17.37 2.93
C HIS A 205 6.64 -18.02 2.06
N TYR A 206 6.76 -17.60 0.81
CA TYR A 206 7.63 -18.24 -0.19
C TYR A 206 8.91 -17.45 -0.50
N GLY A 207 8.99 -16.19 -0.09
CA GLY A 207 10.09 -15.29 -0.40
C GLY A 207 9.82 -14.46 -1.68
N PRO A 208 10.48 -13.28 -1.80
CA PRO A 208 10.18 -12.34 -2.88
C PRO A 208 10.60 -12.85 -4.27
N SER A 209 11.67 -13.64 -4.36
CA SER A 209 12.18 -14.17 -5.64
C SER A 209 11.52 -15.49 -6.06
N SER A 210 10.43 -15.91 -5.42
CA SER A 210 9.78 -17.19 -5.69
C SER A 210 8.83 -17.10 -6.88
N LEU A 211 8.57 -18.24 -7.53
CA LEU A 211 7.59 -18.32 -8.62
C LEU A 211 6.17 -17.98 -8.14
N GLU A 212 5.82 -18.36 -6.91
CA GLU A 212 4.53 -18.05 -6.28
C GLU A 212 4.34 -16.55 -6.13
N THR A 213 5.38 -15.83 -5.68
CA THR A 213 5.35 -14.37 -5.58
C THR A 213 5.22 -13.73 -6.95
N ALA A 214 5.95 -14.23 -7.96
CA ALA A 214 5.84 -13.75 -9.33
C ALA A 214 4.41 -13.90 -9.89
N GLU A 215 3.77 -15.06 -9.68
CA GLU A 215 2.37 -15.27 -10.07
C GLU A 215 1.41 -14.35 -9.30
N ALA A 216 1.63 -14.15 -7.99
CA ALA A 216 0.83 -13.24 -7.19
C ALA A 216 0.91 -11.80 -7.72
N VAL A 217 2.10 -11.34 -8.12
CA VAL A 217 2.30 -10.03 -8.76
C VAL A 217 1.52 -9.92 -10.06
N ARG A 218 1.56 -10.94 -10.92
CA ARG A 218 0.80 -10.96 -12.20
C ARG A 218 -0.71 -10.90 -11.98
N GLU A 219 -1.23 -11.67 -11.04
CA GLU A 219 -2.66 -11.67 -10.71
C GLU A 219 -3.12 -10.35 -10.08
N VAL A 220 -2.34 -9.81 -9.13
CA VAL A 220 -2.62 -8.50 -8.53
C VAL A 220 -2.58 -7.40 -9.59
N SER A 221 -1.66 -7.46 -10.55
CA SER A 221 -1.58 -6.49 -11.65
C SER A 221 -2.85 -6.46 -12.50
N LYS A 222 -3.50 -7.61 -12.73
CA LYS A 222 -4.79 -7.67 -13.44
C LYS A 222 -5.90 -6.99 -12.64
N ILE A 223 -5.91 -7.15 -11.32
CA ILE A 223 -6.88 -6.49 -10.42
C ILE A 223 -6.63 -4.98 -10.42
N VAL A 224 -5.38 -4.54 -10.27
CA VAL A 224 -5.00 -3.12 -10.28
C VAL A 224 -5.43 -2.45 -11.59
N LYS A 225 -5.15 -3.05 -12.75
CA LYS A 225 -5.58 -2.51 -14.06
C LYS A 225 -7.10 -2.29 -14.11
N LYS A 226 -7.90 -3.27 -13.69
CA LYS A 226 -9.37 -3.12 -13.62
C LYS A 226 -9.82 -2.07 -12.59
N ALA A 227 -9.15 -1.98 -11.45
CA ALA A 227 -9.45 -0.98 -10.43
C ALA A 227 -9.17 0.45 -10.92
N VAL A 228 -8.13 0.64 -11.74
CA VAL A 228 -7.84 1.91 -12.43
C VAL A 228 -9.00 2.29 -13.35
N ASP A 229 -9.49 1.36 -14.17
CA ASP A 229 -10.61 1.62 -15.08
C ASP A 229 -11.90 1.98 -14.31
N ILE A 230 -12.17 1.27 -13.21
CA ILE A 230 -13.31 1.57 -12.31
C ILE A 230 -13.17 2.98 -11.72
N GLY A 231 -11.99 3.35 -11.20
CA GLY A 231 -11.75 4.69 -10.65
C GLY A 231 -11.95 5.79 -11.68
N LYS A 232 -11.29 5.67 -12.84
CA LYS A 232 -11.37 6.65 -13.93
C LYS A 232 -12.80 6.82 -14.45
N SER A 233 -13.55 5.72 -14.65
CA SER A 233 -14.93 5.79 -15.11
C SER A 233 -15.89 6.48 -14.13
N GLN A 234 -15.52 6.57 -12.86
CA GLN A 234 -16.28 7.30 -11.82
C GLN A 234 -15.70 8.69 -11.51
N GLY A 235 -14.74 9.16 -12.31
CA GLY A 235 -14.15 10.49 -12.21
C GLY A 235 -13.12 10.64 -11.09
N PHE A 236 -12.48 9.54 -10.65
CA PHE A 236 -11.38 9.60 -9.70
C PHE A 236 -10.04 9.76 -10.42
N THR A 237 -9.18 10.60 -9.85
CA THR A 237 -7.74 10.53 -10.08
C THR A 237 -7.21 9.29 -9.36
N VAL A 238 -6.59 8.38 -10.10
CA VAL A 238 -6.12 7.10 -9.56
C VAL A 238 -4.62 7.16 -9.27
N VAL A 239 -4.23 6.80 -8.06
CA VAL A 239 -2.85 6.71 -7.60
C VAL A 239 -2.58 5.26 -7.22
N ILE A 240 -1.46 4.68 -7.69
CA ILE A 240 -1.05 3.31 -7.38
C ILE A 240 0.24 3.40 -6.57
N THR A 241 0.30 2.69 -5.45
CA THR A 241 1.46 2.62 -4.54
C THR A 241 1.72 1.22 -4.06
#